data_AF-W2RUK3-F1
#
_entry.id   AF-W2RUK3-F1
#
_cell.length_a   1.000
_cell.length_b   1.000
_cell.length_c   1.000
_cell.angle_alpha   90.00
_cell.angle_beta   90.00
_cell.angle_gamma   90.00
#
_symmetry.space_group_name_H-M   'P 1'
#
loop_
_entity.id
_entity.type
_entity.pdbx_description
1 polymer ?
#
loop_
_entity_poly.entity_id
_entity_poly.type
_entity_poly.pdbx_seq_one_letter_code
_entity_poly.pdbx_strand_id
1 'polypeptide(L)'
;MNHIDSYNAKIANYVCSAVSLIILCGRLILTRHRDKKFDIASALTGTSILVLIVRVVVVYFYLYYGTSQDYFYSSTRDRFSSEDLSNIRTGSILALVSRFLITTFYWLQICLLLLFYGGMVREFHWVNTIKACWLAIVVTYITVVLVTFLECTPFRLYWQVDPNPGKCVRAYAQLLTQGTCNIVLDLFLLAISYPLIAVRKRTLSQKLRVGSLFILGFFCIIVTCLRIAYIYAEDSYQPVRSFWASVQMLVSTFVANVPTIYGCFQLNRRRKSAQRQRRASRPELWTSLDSPAASHSDVPQLPVLPERARTSESATRSSDDEKAWSRHIP
;
A
#
# COMPACT_ATOMS: atom_id res chain seq x y z
N MET A 1 -20.50 26.30 7.01
CA MET A 1 -19.77 25.04 6.76
C MET A 1 -20.49 23.93 7.50
N ASN A 2 -20.85 22.84 6.84
CA ASN A 2 -21.54 21.72 7.49
C ASN A 2 -20.59 21.08 8.50
N HIS A 3 -20.90 21.22 9.78
CA HIS A 3 -20.09 20.68 10.87
C HIS A 3 -20.01 19.15 10.75
N ILE A 4 -18.80 18.59 10.82
CA ILE A 4 -18.62 17.13 10.71
C ILE A 4 -18.96 16.48 12.04
N ASP A 5 -20.15 15.89 12.13
CA ASP A 5 -20.61 15.20 13.32
C ASP A 5 -20.06 13.77 13.44
N SER A 6 -20.15 13.19 14.65
CA SER A 6 -19.73 11.83 14.95
C SER A 6 -20.37 10.77 14.03
N TYR A 7 -21.60 11.01 13.58
CA TYR A 7 -22.28 10.13 12.61
C TYR A 7 -21.57 10.12 11.26
N ASN A 8 -21.26 11.29 10.70
CA ASN A 8 -20.54 11.44 9.44
C ASN A 8 -19.13 10.84 9.54
N ALA A 9 -18.46 11.02 10.68
CA ALA A 9 -17.15 10.43 10.94
C ALA A 9 -17.20 8.89 10.98
N LYS A 10 -18.24 8.29 11.58
CA LYS A 10 -18.46 6.83 11.59
C LYS A 10 -18.70 6.28 10.19
N ILE A 11 -19.57 6.93 9.39
CA ILE A 11 -19.81 6.54 7.99
C ILE A 11 -18.52 6.60 7.19
N ALA A 12 -17.80 7.72 7.27
CA ALA A 12 -16.54 7.88 6.55
C ALA A 12 -15.53 6.81 6.94
N ASN A 13 -15.44 6.46 8.22
CA ASN A 13 -14.59 5.38 8.70
C ASN A 13 -14.94 4.03 8.05
N TYR A 14 -16.23 3.65 8.01
CA TYR A 14 -16.65 2.39 7.39
C TYR A 14 -16.40 2.37 5.88
N VAL A 15 -16.81 3.43 5.17
CA VAL A 15 -16.66 3.52 3.71
C VAL A 15 -15.18 3.49 3.31
N CYS A 16 -14.36 4.36 3.93
CA CYS A 16 -12.93 4.42 3.60
C CYS A 16 -12.20 3.12 3.95
N SER A 17 -12.55 2.49 5.08
CA SER A 17 -11.92 1.24 5.49
C SER A 17 -12.36 0.06 4.61
N ALA A 18 -13.63 0.00 4.20
CA ALA A 18 -14.12 -1.03 3.29
C ALA A 18 -13.42 -0.96 1.92
N VAL A 19 -13.32 0.24 1.34
CA VAL A 19 -12.61 0.45 0.06
C VAL A 19 -11.13 0.11 0.22
N SER A 20 -10.48 0.55 1.31
CA SER A 20 -9.08 0.23 1.58
C SER A 20 -8.85 -1.27 1.73
N LEU A 21 -9.75 -1.98 2.42
CA LEU A 21 -9.70 -3.43 2.58
C LEU A 21 -9.81 -4.15 1.23
N ILE A 22 -10.73 -3.73 0.36
CA ILE A 22 -10.87 -4.27 -0.99
C ILE A 22 -9.57 -4.10 -1.79
N ILE A 23 -8.93 -2.92 -1.72
CA ILE A 23 -7.66 -2.66 -2.40
C ILE A 23 -6.54 -3.56 -1.87
N LEU A 24 -6.40 -3.69 -0.54
CA LEU A 24 -5.36 -4.50 0.09
C LEU A 24 -5.57 -6.00 -0.17
N CYS A 25 -6.81 -6.50 -0.08
CA CYS A 25 -7.15 -7.87 -0.43
C CYS A 25 -6.89 -8.16 -1.91
N GLY A 26 -7.28 -7.24 -2.81
CA GLY A 26 -7.00 -7.34 -4.24
C GLY A 26 -5.51 -7.42 -4.54
N ARG A 27 -4.69 -6.58 -3.89
CA ARG A 27 -3.22 -6.67 -3.97
C ARG A 27 -2.72 -8.03 -3.49
N LEU A 28 -3.12 -8.48 -2.30
CA LEU A 28 -2.64 -9.72 -1.71
C LEU A 28 -2.96 -10.93 -2.61
N ILE A 29 -4.18 -11.00 -3.15
CA ILE A 29 -4.60 -12.05 -4.07
C ILE A 29 -3.75 -12.01 -5.36
N LEU A 30 -3.60 -10.84 -5.97
CA LEU A 30 -2.82 -10.69 -7.21
C LEU A 30 -1.34 -11.07 -7.02
N THR A 31 -0.71 -10.63 -5.92
CA THR A 31 0.68 -10.97 -5.61
C THR A 31 0.83 -12.47 -5.32
N ARG A 32 -0.11 -13.08 -4.59
CA ARG A 32 -0.07 -14.51 -4.28
C ARG A 32 -0.24 -15.40 -5.50
N HIS A 33 -1.10 -15.01 -6.44
CA HIS A 33 -1.20 -15.68 -7.74
C HIS A 33 0.06 -15.55 -8.59
N ARG A 34 0.84 -14.46 -8.43
CA ARG A 34 2.05 -14.23 -9.19
C ARG A 34 3.23 -15.06 -8.70
N ASP A 35 3.57 -14.93 -7.41
CA ASP A 35 4.88 -15.38 -6.91
C ASP A 35 4.87 -16.75 -6.24
N LYS A 36 3.69 -17.29 -5.89
CA LYS A 36 3.47 -18.55 -5.12
C LYS A 36 4.22 -18.65 -3.77
N LYS A 37 5.23 -17.82 -3.50
CA LYS A 37 6.02 -17.71 -2.26
C LYS A 37 5.54 -16.52 -1.43
N PHE A 38 5.68 -16.62 -0.11
CA PHE A 38 5.43 -15.49 0.79
C PHE A 38 6.60 -14.50 0.71
N ASP A 39 6.33 -13.34 0.11
CA ASP A 39 7.27 -12.21 0.06
C ASP A 39 7.01 -11.25 1.23
N ILE A 40 8.04 -10.47 1.62
CA ILE A 40 7.98 -9.46 2.68
C ILE A 40 6.83 -8.48 2.42
N ALA A 41 6.62 -8.09 1.16
CA ALA A 41 5.50 -7.24 0.76
C ALA A 41 4.12 -7.85 1.08
N SER A 42 3.98 -9.19 1.00
CA SER A 42 2.74 -9.88 1.37
C SER A 42 2.52 -9.88 2.88
N ALA A 43 3.59 -10.05 3.67
CA ALA A 43 3.53 -9.95 5.12
C ALA A 43 3.11 -8.54 5.57
N LEU A 44 3.74 -7.49 5.03
CA LEU A 44 3.38 -6.09 5.33
C LEU A 44 1.94 -5.75 4.92
N THR A 45 1.46 -6.30 3.80
CA THR A 45 0.06 -6.14 3.37
C THR A 45 -0.89 -6.82 4.36
N GLY A 46 -0.57 -8.04 4.82
CA GLY A 46 -1.32 -8.75 5.84
C GLY A 46 -1.37 -7.98 7.18
N THR A 47 -0.24 -7.45 7.63
CA THR A 47 -0.17 -6.59 8.81
C THR A 47 -1.02 -5.33 8.64
N SER A 48 -1.01 -4.71 7.46
CA SER A 48 -1.84 -3.54 7.16
C SER A 48 -3.34 -3.86 7.27
N ILE A 49 -3.76 -5.03 6.78
CA ILE A 49 -5.15 -5.50 6.89
C ILE A 49 -5.53 -5.70 8.36
N LEU A 50 -4.66 -6.32 9.15
CA LEU A 50 -4.92 -6.52 10.59
C LEU A 50 -5.07 -5.18 11.31
N VAL A 51 -4.13 -4.25 11.11
CA VAL A 51 -4.17 -2.91 11.71
C VAL A 51 -5.44 -2.16 11.29
N LEU A 52 -5.86 -2.28 10.03
CA LEU A 52 -7.09 -1.69 9.51
C LEU A 52 -8.33 -2.22 10.25
N ILE A 53 -8.46 -3.54 10.39
CA ILE A 53 -9.58 -4.18 11.08
C ILE A 53 -9.65 -3.73 12.54
N VAL A 54 -8.53 -3.79 13.27
CA VAL A 54 -8.46 -3.35 14.66
C VAL A 54 -8.84 -1.87 14.78
N ARG A 55 -8.35 -1.02 13.86
CA ARG A 55 -8.71 0.40 13.86
C ARG A 55 -10.21 0.62 13.66
N VAL A 56 -10.87 -0.09 12.74
CA VAL A 56 -12.32 0.08 12.52
C VAL A 56 -13.10 -0.15 13.81
N VAL A 57 -12.75 -1.22 14.55
CA VAL A 57 -13.38 -1.55 15.83
C VAL A 57 -13.10 -0.45 16.87
N VAL A 58 -11.83 -0.05 17.03
CA VAL A 58 -11.44 1.00 17.99
C VAL A 58 -12.15 2.33 17.69
N VAL A 59 -12.23 2.74 16.41
CA VAL A 59 -12.89 3.98 15.99
C VAL A 59 -14.38 3.99 16.28
N TYR A 60 -15.05 2.86 16.08
CA TYR A 60 -16.45 2.73 16.47
C TYR A 60 -16.66 3.00 17.96
N PHE A 61 -15.86 2.34 18.82
CA PHE A 61 -16.01 2.45 20.26
C PHE A 61 -15.65 3.84 20.81
N TYR A 62 -14.53 4.47 20.40
CA TYR A 62 -14.21 5.79 20.96
C TYR A 62 -15.14 6.90 20.44
N LEU A 63 -15.67 6.80 19.21
CA LEU A 63 -16.70 7.74 18.73
C LEU A 63 -18.08 7.46 19.33
N TYR A 64 -18.28 6.31 19.97
CA TYR A 64 -19.48 6.01 20.74
C TYR A 64 -19.37 6.57 22.16
N TYR A 65 -18.25 6.32 22.84
CA TYR A 65 -18.02 6.78 24.22
C TYR A 65 -17.66 8.27 24.35
N GLY A 66 -17.12 8.89 23.29
CA GLY A 66 -16.59 10.25 23.35
C GLY A 66 -15.19 10.32 23.95
N THR A 67 -14.55 11.49 23.86
CA THR A 67 -13.18 11.71 24.37
C THR A 67 -13.11 12.91 25.29
N SER A 68 -12.08 12.96 26.15
CA SER A 68 -11.79 14.11 27.02
C SER A 68 -11.63 15.40 26.20
N GLN A 69 -11.12 15.28 24.98
CA GLN A 69 -11.01 16.41 24.07
C GLN A 69 -12.40 16.99 23.70
N ASP A 70 -13.36 16.14 23.35
CA ASP A 70 -14.70 16.58 22.99
C ASP A 70 -15.44 17.16 24.20
N TYR A 71 -15.22 16.59 25.39
CA TYR A 71 -15.80 17.07 26.63
C TYR A 71 -15.39 18.52 26.96
N PHE A 72 -14.12 18.87 26.78
CA PHE A 72 -13.60 20.20 27.14
C PHE A 72 -13.65 21.24 26.02
N TYR A 73 -13.58 20.81 24.77
CA TYR A 73 -13.31 21.71 23.64
C TYR A 73 -14.37 21.66 22.53
N SER A 74 -15.41 20.81 22.64
CA SER A 74 -16.52 20.85 21.69
C SER A 74 -17.67 21.74 22.19
N SER A 75 -18.38 22.37 21.26
CA SER A 75 -19.64 23.09 21.51
C SER A 75 -20.80 22.15 21.95
N THR A 76 -20.56 20.84 22.00
CA THR A 76 -21.50 19.79 22.43
C THR A 76 -21.33 19.36 23.89
N ARG A 77 -20.78 20.23 24.75
CA ARG A 77 -20.59 19.96 26.18
C ARG A 77 -21.87 19.46 26.88
N ASP A 78 -23.03 19.96 26.46
CA ASP A 78 -24.35 19.63 27.02
C ASP A 78 -24.81 18.19 26.73
N ARG A 79 -24.07 17.44 25.89
CA ARG A 79 -24.39 16.05 25.52
C ARG A 79 -23.88 15.01 26.52
N PHE A 80 -23.01 15.39 27.45
CA PHE A 80 -22.34 14.48 28.38
C PHE A 80 -22.77 14.78 29.82
N SER A 81 -23.51 13.86 30.44
CA SER A 81 -23.86 13.94 31.86
C SER A 81 -22.69 13.46 32.73
N SER A 82 -22.65 13.84 34.01
CA SER A 82 -21.63 13.43 34.99
C SER A 82 -21.56 11.91 35.21
N GLU A 83 -22.58 11.16 34.81
CA GLU A 83 -22.64 9.70 34.88
C GLU A 83 -21.74 9.01 33.82
N ASP A 84 -21.25 9.73 32.81
CA ASP A 84 -20.48 9.19 31.67
C ASP A 84 -18.95 9.33 31.79
N LEU A 85 -18.42 9.75 32.94
CA LEU A 85 -16.99 10.01 33.12
C LEU A 85 -16.11 8.77 32.86
N SER A 86 -16.60 7.57 33.20
CA SER A 86 -15.92 6.30 32.95
C SER A 86 -15.85 5.95 31.44
N ASN A 87 -16.92 6.26 30.71
CA ASN A 87 -17.00 6.09 29.26
C ASN A 87 -16.00 7.03 28.57
N ILE A 88 -15.95 8.31 28.95
CA ILE A 88 -15.01 9.31 28.41
C ILE A 88 -13.56 8.90 28.66
N ARG A 89 -13.25 8.36 29.86
CA ARG A 89 -11.92 7.85 30.18
C ARG A 89 -11.51 6.73 29.22
N THR A 90 -12.40 5.76 29.03
CA THR A 90 -12.19 4.62 28.12
C THR A 90 -12.03 5.08 26.68
N GLY A 91 -12.89 5.99 26.22
CA GLY A 91 -12.81 6.56 24.87
C GLY A 91 -11.51 7.34 24.63
N SER A 92 -10.99 8.04 25.64
CA SER A 92 -9.71 8.75 25.55
C SER A 92 -8.51 7.79 25.41
N ILE A 93 -8.52 6.66 26.12
CA ILE A 93 -7.51 5.60 25.96
C ILE A 93 -7.60 4.97 24.57
N LEU A 94 -8.82 4.66 24.10
CA LEU A 94 -9.04 4.12 22.76
C LEU A 94 -8.63 5.11 21.65
N ALA A 95 -8.82 6.41 21.86
CA ALA A 95 -8.35 7.44 20.93
C ALA A 95 -6.82 7.43 20.82
N LEU A 96 -6.09 7.24 21.92
CA LEU A 96 -4.63 7.10 21.92
C LEU A 96 -4.19 5.86 21.15
N VAL A 97 -4.84 4.72 21.39
CA VAL A 97 -4.61 3.47 20.62
C VAL A 97 -4.89 3.70 19.14
N SER A 98 -5.95 4.43 18.79
CA SER A 98 -6.29 4.76 17.41
C SER A 98 -5.20 5.58 16.72
N ARG A 99 -4.60 6.56 17.43
CA ARG A 99 -3.47 7.38 16.94
C ARG A 99 -2.23 6.52 16.63
N PHE A 100 -1.94 5.54 17.48
CA PHE A 100 -0.88 4.58 17.22
C PHE A 100 -1.19 3.74 15.97
N LEU A 101 -2.38 3.12 15.91
CA LEU A 101 -2.79 2.26 14.78
C LEU A 101 -2.75 2.98 13.43
N ILE A 102 -3.24 4.22 13.37
CA ILE A 102 -3.23 4.99 12.12
C ILE A 102 -1.81 5.38 11.69
N THR A 103 -0.94 5.70 12.66
CA THR A 103 0.48 5.95 12.39
C THR A 103 1.13 4.69 11.85
N THR A 104 0.98 3.54 12.51
CA THR A 104 1.50 2.27 11.99
C THR A 104 1.00 1.97 10.58
N PHE A 105 -0.28 2.22 10.31
CA PHE A 105 -0.86 2.02 8.98
C PHE A 105 -0.18 2.87 7.90
N TYR A 106 0.01 4.18 8.11
CA TYR A 106 0.64 5.05 7.11
C TYR A 106 2.08 4.62 6.83
N TRP A 107 2.85 4.27 7.86
CA TRP A 107 4.23 3.82 7.67
C TRP A 107 4.29 2.48 6.95
N LEU A 108 3.34 1.57 7.17
CA LEU A 108 3.23 0.34 6.38
C LEU A 108 2.95 0.64 4.89
N GLN A 109 2.09 1.60 4.57
CA GLN A 109 1.85 2.01 3.17
C GLN A 109 3.11 2.61 2.53
N ILE A 110 3.86 3.44 3.26
CA ILE A 110 5.14 4.00 2.80
C ILE A 110 6.17 2.88 2.57
N CYS A 111 6.27 1.90 3.47
CA CYS A 111 7.12 0.72 3.28
C CYS A 111 6.75 -0.07 2.02
N LEU A 112 5.45 -0.32 1.80
CA LEU A 112 4.96 -1.02 0.60
C LEU A 112 5.28 -0.27 -0.69
N LEU A 113 5.19 1.06 -0.65
CA LEU A 113 5.52 1.93 -1.77
C LEU A 113 7.04 1.96 -2.01
N LEU A 114 7.86 2.04 -0.97
CA LEU A 114 9.33 2.00 -1.07
C LEU A 114 9.82 0.66 -1.60
N LEU A 115 9.21 -0.47 -1.22
CA LEU A 115 9.52 -1.79 -1.79
C LEU A 115 9.27 -1.82 -3.30
N PHE A 116 8.18 -1.19 -3.76
CA PHE A 116 7.89 -1.06 -5.18
C PHE A 116 8.94 -0.21 -5.91
N TYR A 117 9.34 0.93 -5.33
CA TYR A 117 10.43 1.77 -5.88
C TYR A 117 11.77 1.03 -5.88
N GLY A 118 12.10 0.30 -4.83
CA GLY A 118 13.34 -0.47 -4.72
C GLY A 118 13.47 -1.51 -5.83
N GLY A 119 12.36 -2.17 -6.21
CA GLY A 119 12.32 -3.07 -7.35
C GLY A 119 12.59 -2.37 -8.69
N MET A 120 12.10 -1.14 -8.89
CA MET A 120 12.34 -0.37 -10.11
C MET A 120 13.76 0.23 -10.20
N VAL A 121 14.33 0.62 -9.07
CA VAL A 121 15.57 1.40 -8.99
C VAL A 121 16.82 0.53 -8.88
N ARG A 122 16.67 -0.78 -8.59
CA ARG A 122 17.79 -1.73 -8.52
C ARG A 122 18.71 -1.67 -9.75
N GLU A 123 18.16 -1.38 -10.92
CA GLU A 123 18.89 -1.24 -12.19
C GLU A 123 19.86 -0.04 -12.23
N PHE A 124 19.65 0.99 -11.39
CA PHE A 124 20.39 2.24 -11.45
C PHE A 124 21.53 2.34 -10.41
N HIS A 125 21.76 1.33 -9.57
CA HIS A 125 22.77 1.32 -8.48
C HIS A 125 22.52 2.31 -7.32
N TRP A 126 21.29 2.81 -7.10
CA TRP A 126 20.95 3.76 -6.01
C TRP A 126 20.68 3.07 -4.67
N VAL A 127 21.42 2.00 -4.38
CA VAL A 127 21.19 1.17 -3.18
C VAL A 127 21.34 1.99 -1.91
N ASN A 128 22.26 2.96 -1.88
CA ASN A 128 22.49 3.83 -0.73
C ASN A 128 21.31 4.76 -0.45
N THR A 129 20.66 5.32 -1.49
CA THR A 129 19.47 6.17 -1.33
C THR A 129 18.30 5.37 -0.76
N ILE A 130 18.08 4.14 -1.24
CA ILE A 130 17.01 3.27 -0.72
C ILE A 130 17.27 2.92 0.75
N LYS A 131 18.52 2.61 1.13
CA LYS A 131 18.91 2.37 2.52
C LYS A 131 18.67 3.61 3.40
N ALA A 132 19.01 4.80 2.92
CA ALA A 132 18.76 6.05 3.62
C ALA A 132 17.25 6.29 3.84
N CYS A 133 16.41 5.98 2.84
CA CYS A 133 14.95 6.06 2.99
C CYS A 133 14.41 5.07 4.01
N TRP A 134 14.90 3.82 4.05
CA TRP A 134 14.53 2.87 5.09
C TRP A 134 14.88 3.37 6.49
N LEU A 135 16.08 3.94 6.66
CA LEU A 135 16.48 4.55 7.92
C LEU A 135 15.55 5.72 8.29
N ALA A 136 15.23 6.60 7.34
CA ALA A 136 14.32 7.72 7.55
C ALA A 136 12.92 7.26 7.98
N ILE A 137 12.38 6.19 7.38
CA ILE A 137 11.09 5.58 7.78
C ILE A 137 11.13 5.13 9.24
N VAL A 138 12.19 4.42 9.66
CA VAL A 138 12.32 3.93 11.04
C VAL A 138 12.45 5.09 12.03
N VAL A 139 13.33 6.05 11.75
CA VAL A 139 13.55 7.21 12.63
C VAL A 139 12.27 8.02 12.78
N THR A 140 11.61 8.36 11.68
CA THR A 140 10.35 9.13 11.72
C THR A 140 9.23 8.37 12.42
N TYR A 141 9.14 7.05 12.25
CA TYR A 141 8.14 6.22 12.95
C TYR A 141 8.34 6.32 14.47
N ILE A 142 9.57 6.06 14.93
CA ILE A 142 9.91 6.11 16.34
C ILE A 142 9.62 7.50 16.92
N THR A 143 10.02 8.56 16.22
CA THR A 143 9.75 9.95 16.64
C THR A 143 8.26 10.20 16.81
N VAL A 144 7.42 9.82 15.84
CA VAL A 144 5.97 10.05 15.91
C VAL A 144 5.32 9.23 17.01
N VAL A 145 5.75 7.98 17.19
CA VAL A 145 5.28 7.11 18.28
C VAL A 145 5.64 7.71 19.64
N LEU A 146 6.89 8.17 19.83
CA LEU A 146 7.31 8.82 21.07
C LEU A 146 6.50 10.08 21.35
N VAL A 147 6.34 10.97 20.36
CA VAL A 147 5.50 12.17 20.52
C VAL A 147 4.05 11.79 20.86
N THR A 148 3.52 10.72 20.25
CA THR A 148 2.15 10.24 20.53
C THR A 148 1.94 9.88 22.00
N PHE A 149 2.93 9.29 22.67
CA PHE A 149 2.83 8.85 24.07
C PHE A 149 3.40 9.85 25.10
N LEU A 150 4.26 10.79 24.67
CA LEU A 150 4.95 11.74 25.55
C LEU A 150 4.38 13.17 25.50
N GLU A 151 3.40 13.45 24.64
CA GLU A 151 2.82 14.80 24.50
C GLU A 151 2.14 15.30 25.79
N CYS A 152 1.51 14.42 26.57
CA CYS A 152 0.97 14.76 27.88
C CYS A 152 1.83 14.18 29.01
N THR A 153 2.44 15.05 29.83
CA THR A 153 3.20 14.68 31.02
C THR A 153 2.59 15.35 32.27
N PRO A 154 2.15 14.58 33.29
CA PRO A 154 2.17 13.12 33.43
C PRO A 154 1.17 12.38 32.51
N PHE A 155 1.49 11.13 32.16
CA PHE A 155 0.72 10.30 31.20
C PHE A 155 -0.78 10.17 31.53
N ARG A 156 -1.16 10.28 32.81
CA ARG A 156 -2.56 10.27 33.24
C ARG A 156 -3.43 11.37 32.61
N LEU A 157 -2.83 12.46 32.15
CA LEU A 157 -3.53 13.60 31.55
C LEU A 157 -4.27 13.24 30.25
N TYR A 158 -3.87 12.19 29.53
CA TYR A 158 -4.56 11.79 28.29
C TYR A 158 -6.04 11.44 28.50
N TRP A 159 -6.38 10.87 29.66
CA TRP A 159 -7.74 10.42 29.99
C TRP A 159 -8.29 11.10 31.26
N GLN A 160 -7.65 12.16 31.72
CA GLN A 160 -8.10 12.91 32.90
C GLN A 160 -9.29 13.79 32.52
N VAL A 161 -10.37 13.69 33.29
CA VAL A 161 -11.61 14.45 33.06
C VAL A 161 -11.82 15.54 34.12
N ASP A 162 -11.26 15.37 35.32
CA ASP A 162 -11.27 16.38 36.37
C ASP A 162 -10.00 16.23 37.23
N PRO A 163 -9.22 17.28 37.52
CA PRO A 163 -9.27 18.65 36.99
C PRO A 163 -8.89 18.76 35.51
N ASN A 164 -9.12 19.92 34.89
CA ASN A 164 -8.85 20.15 33.46
C ASN A 164 -7.40 19.74 33.07
N PRO A 165 -7.22 18.83 32.09
CA PRO A 165 -5.91 18.32 31.68
C PRO A 165 -5.09 19.30 30.83
N GLY A 166 -5.65 20.46 30.48
CA GLY A 166 -4.97 21.50 29.70
C GLY A 166 -4.87 21.18 28.21
N LYS A 167 -4.01 21.92 27.50
CA LYS A 167 -3.96 21.92 26.02
C LYS A 167 -3.36 20.66 25.40
N CYS A 168 -2.66 19.80 26.16
CA CYS A 168 -1.99 18.62 25.62
C CYS A 168 -2.97 17.60 25.04
N VAL A 169 -4.20 17.52 25.57
CA VAL A 169 -5.25 16.61 25.11
C VAL A 169 -5.70 16.92 23.67
N ARG A 170 -5.50 18.17 23.23
CA ARG A 170 -5.73 18.57 21.84
C ARG A 170 -4.76 17.92 20.87
N ALA A 171 -3.67 17.30 21.30
CA ALA A 171 -2.77 16.51 20.46
C ALA A 171 -2.25 17.20 19.18
N TYR A 172 -1.96 18.51 19.25
CA TYR A 172 -1.45 19.27 18.11
C TYR A 172 0.01 18.92 17.81
N ALA A 173 0.83 18.62 18.82
CA ALA A 173 2.22 18.25 18.60
C ALA A 173 2.28 16.91 17.85
N GLN A 174 1.50 15.91 18.27
CA GLN A 174 1.37 14.65 17.54
C GLN A 174 0.90 14.85 16.10
N LEU A 175 -0.14 15.67 15.87
CA LEU A 175 -0.66 15.95 14.54
C LEU A 175 0.39 16.57 13.62
N LEU A 176 1.08 17.62 14.08
CA LEU A 176 2.10 18.32 13.31
C LEU A 176 3.30 17.41 13.05
N THR A 177 3.83 16.73 14.07
CA THR A 177 4.97 15.82 13.89
C THR A 177 4.63 14.69 12.91
N GLN A 178 3.46 14.06 13.03
CA GLN A 178 3.02 13.02 12.09
C GLN A 178 2.90 13.58 10.66
N GLY A 179 2.29 14.76 10.51
CA GLY A 179 2.11 15.42 9.21
C GLY A 179 3.43 15.79 8.55
N THR A 180 4.33 16.45 9.28
CA THR A 180 5.66 16.84 8.80
C THR A 180 6.50 15.62 8.44
N CYS A 181 6.54 14.58 9.28
CA CYS A 181 7.25 13.35 8.97
C CYS A 181 6.69 12.68 7.70
N ASN A 182 5.37 12.67 7.52
CA ASN A 182 4.75 12.12 6.31
C ASN A 182 5.16 12.90 5.06
N ILE A 183 5.09 14.24 5.10
CA ILE A 183 5.51 15.11 3.98
C ILE A 183 6.99 14.90 3.65
N VAL A 184 7.85 14.81 4.66
CA VAL A 184 9.30 14.56 4.47
C VAL A 184 9.52 13.21 3.77
N LEU A 185 8.83 12.15 4.19
CA LEU A 185 8.94 10.83 3.54
C LEU A 185 8.42 10.86 2.09
N ASP A 186 7.32 11.56 1.83
CA ASP A 186 6.81 11.76 0.47
C ASP A 186 7.81 12.52 -0.42
N LEU A 187 8.47 13.55 0.11
CA LEU A 187 9.54 14.27 -0.59
C LEU A 187 10.75 13.38 -0.90
N PHE A 188 11.15 12.50 0.03
CA PHE A 188 12.19 11.50 -0.25
C PHE A 188 11.80 10.56 -1.39
N LEU A 189 10.55 10.08 -1.42
CA LEU A 189 10.05 9.22 -2.50
C LEU A 189 9.95 9.97 -3.84
N LEU A 190 9.57 11.24 -3.83
CA LEU A 190 9.57 12.11 -5.01
C LEU A 190 10.99 12.34 -5.53
N ALA A 191 11.97 12.53 -4.64
CA ALA A 191 13.38 12.66 -5.00
C ALA A 191 13.92 11.38 -5.67
N ILE A 192 13.44 10.20 -5.27
CA ILE A 192 13.73 8.93 -5.97
C ILE A 192 13.05 8.87 -7.35
N SER A 193 11.84 9.41 -7.45
CA SER A 193 11.02 9.38 -8.67
C SER A 193 11.53 10.34 -9.75
N TYR A 194 12.09 11.48 -9.36
CA TYR A 194 12.60 12.51 -10.26
C TYR A 194 13.68 12.01 -11.27
N PRO A 195 14.78 11.37 -10.85
CA PRO A 195 15.80 10.89 -11.77
C PRO A 195 15.27 9.83 -12.74
N LEU A 196 14.26 9.04 -12.34
CA LEU A 196 13.60 8.08 -13.24
C LEU A 196 12.91 8.77 -14.43
N ILE A 197 12.49 10.03 -14.29
CA ILE A 197 11.89 10.84 -15.36
C ILE A 197 12.97 11.48 -16.24
N ALA A 198 14.08 11.92 -15.65
CA ALA A 198 15.13 12.69 -16.33
C ALA A 198 15.99 11.85 -17.30
N VAL A 199 16.00 10.52 -17.20
CA VAL A 199 16.79 9.66 -18.11
C VAL A 199 16.22 9.69 -19.54
N ARG A 200 17.01 10.25 -20.47
CA ARG A 200 16.64 10.69 -21.83
C ARG A 200 16.22 9.59 -22.83
N LYS A 201 16.21 8.30 -22.48
CA LYS A 201 15.91 7.17 -23.40
C LYS A 201 14.76 6.25 -22.93
N ARG A 202 13.62 6.81 -22.55
CA ARG A 202 12.40 6.05 -22.18
C ARG A 202 11.29 6.24 -23.22
N THR A 203 10.57 5.15 -23.55
CA THR A 203 9.39 5.22 -24.42
C THR A 203 8.29 6.06 -23.77
N LEU A 204 7.39 6.68 -24.55
CA LEU A 204 6.30 7.53 -24.03
C LEU A 204 5.50 6.83 -22.92
N SER A 205 5.21 5.53 -23.09
CA SER A 205 4.48 4.73 -22.08
C SER A 205 5.25 4.57 -20.76
N GLN A 206 6.58 4.55 -20.79
CA GLN A 206 7.41 4.51 -19.58
C GLN A 206 7.46 5.87 -18.89
N LYS A 207 7.56 6.96 -19.67
CA LYS A 207 7.49 8.33 -19.14
C LYS A 207 6.17 8.61 -18.44
N LEU A 208 5.04 8.19 -19.04
CA LEU A 208 3.71 8.35 -18.42
C LEU A 208 3.57 7.59 -17.10
N ARG A 209 4.13 6.37 -17.00
CA ARG A 209 4.08 5.57 -15.77
C ARG A 209 4.89 6.17 -14.62
N VAL A 210 6.05 6.76 -14.92
CA VAL A 210 6.85 7.42 -13.88
C VAL A 210 6.26 8.80 -13.54
N GLY A 211 5.74 9.52 -14.55
CA GLY A 211 5.04 10.78 -14.35
C GLY A 211 3.81 10.63 -13.45
N SER A 212 3.04 9.55 -13.60
CA SER A 212 1.88 9.30 -12.73
C SER A 212 2.28 9.09 -11.27
N LEU A 213 3.42 8.45 -11.00
CA LEU A 213 3.94 8.26 -9.65
C LEU A 213 4.33 9.59 -8.99
N PHE A 214 4.94 10.49 -9.77
CA PHE A 214 5.28 11.84 -9.30
C PHE A 214 4.04 12.65 -8.93
N ILE A 215 3.00 12.61 -9.78
CA ILE A 215 1.71 13.28 -9.52
C ILE A 215 1.06 12.72 -8.26
N LEU A 216 1.07 11.39 -8.08
CA LEU A 216 0.50 10.74 -6.89
C LEU A 216 1.23 11.16 -5.60
N GLY A 217 2.55 11.28 -5.63
CA GLY A 217 3.32 11.77 -4.48
C GLY A 217 3.00 13.22 -4.13
N PHE A 218 2.91 14.10 -5.13
CA PHE A 218 2.51 15.50 -4.90
C PHE A 218 1.09 15.60 -4.36
N PHE A 219 0.17 14.77 -4.87
CA PHE A 219 -1.19 14.67 -4.36
C PHE A 219 -1.24 14.28 -2.88
N CYS A 220 -0.45 13.30 -2.42
CA CYS A 220 -0.35 12.94 -1.00
C CYS A 220 0.05 14.11 -0.09
N ILE A 221 1.00 14.93 -0.54
CA ILE A 221 1.44 16.12 0.20
C ILE A 221 0.29 17.10 0.34
N ILE A 222 -0.45 17.39 -0.74
CA ILE A 222 -1.61 18.28 -0.70
C ILE A 222 -2.67 17.78 0.29
N VAL A 223 -3.04 16.49 0.21
CA VAL A 223 -4.06 15.92 1.12
C VAL A 223 -3.61 16.00 2.58
N THR A 224 -2.31 15.79 2.85
CA THR A 224 -1.74 15.95 4.20
C THR A 224 -1.85 17.40 4.68
N CYS A 225 -1.53 18.38 3.85
CA CYS A 225 -1.68 19.81 4.18
C CYS A 225 -3.14 20.19 4.44
N LEU A 226 -4.07 19.73 3.60
CA LEU A 226 -5.51 19.97 3.78
C LEU A 226 -5.99 19.38 5.10
N ARG A 227 -5.61 18.15 5.43
CA ARG A 227 -5.93 17.51 6.72
C ARG A 227 -5.48 18.38 7.90
N ILE A 228 -4.25 18.90 7.88
CA ILE A 228 -3.75 19.76 8.97
C ILE A 228 -4.59 21.03 9.04
N ALA A 229 -4.82 21.72 7.92
CA ALA A 229 -5.57 22.97 7.88
C ALA A 229 -7.01 22.81 8.43
N TYR A 230 -7.74 21.78 8.01
CA TYR A 230 -9.10 21.53 8.48
C TYR A 230 -9.16 21.13 9.96
N ILE A 231 -8.19 20.36 10.46
CA ILE A 231 -8.15 19.99 11.88
C ILE A 231 -7.84 21.21 12.76
N TYR A 232 -7.04 22.16 12.27
CA TYR A 232 -6.81 23.44 12.96
C TYR A 232 -8.04 24.35 12.94
N ALA A 233 -8.75 24.41 11.81
CA ALA A 233 -9.95 25.22 11.68
C ALA A 233 -11.08 24.80 12.63
N GLU A 234 -11.16 23.52 12.99
CA GLU A 234 -12.20 22.95 13.85
C GLU A 234 -11.71 22.67 15.28
N ASP A 235 -10.74 23.45 15.78
CA ASP A 235 -10.19 23.34 17.15
C ASP A 235 -9.80 21.91 17.57
N SER A 236 -9.38 21.12 16.58
CA SER A 236 -9.03 19.71 16.75
C SER A 236 -10.15 18.78 17.18
N TYR A 237 -11.41 19.12 16.91
CA TYR A 237 -12.58 18.29 17.22
C TYR A 237 -12.41 16.83 16.75
N GLN A 238 -12.67 15.87 17.65
CA GLN A 238 -12.27 14.48 17.45
C GLN A 238 -12.98 13.82 16.23
N PRO A 239 -14.29 14.04 15.97
CA PRO A 239 -14.93 13.55 14.75
C PRO A 239 -14.30 14.06 13.45
N VAL A 240 -13.95 15.35 13.38
CA VAL A 240 -13.25 15.95 12.22
C VAL A 240 -11.91 15.26 11.98
N ARG A 241 -11.14 15.05 13.06
CA ARG A 241 -9.87 14.32 13.00
C ARG A 241 -10.03 12.90 12.49
N SER A 242 -11.05 12.21 12.99
CA SER A 242 -11.36 10.82 12.64
C SER A 242 -11.78 10.68 11.17
N PHE A 243 -12.58 11.64 10.69
CA PHE A 243 -13.00 11.76 9.30
C PHE A 243 -11.78 11.93 8.38
N TRP A 244 -10.96 12.96 8.60
CA TRP A 244 -9.78 13.23 7.78
C TRP A 244 -8.72 12.13 7.87
N ALA A 245 -8.57 11.48 9.03
CA ALA A 245 -7.70 10.32 9.17
C ALA A 245 -8.16 9.13 8.28
N SER A 246 -9.48 8.93 8.15
CA SER A 246 -10.06 7.89 7.30
C SER A 246 -9.88 8.20 5.81
N VAL A 247 -10.08 9.47 5.42
CA VAL A 247 -9.80 9.93 4.04
C VAL A 247 -8.33 9.75 3.68
N GLN A 248 -7.42 10.23 4.54
CA GLN A 248 -5.97 10.10 4.33
C GLN A 248 -5.53 8.63 4.24
N MET A 249 -6.13 7.76 5.05
CA MET A 249 -5.87 6.32 4.98
C MET A 249 -6.24 5.73 3.61
N LEU A 250 -7.42 6.07 3.10
CA LEU A 250 -7.85 5.61 1.79
C LEU A 250 -6.91 6.11 0.70
N VAL A 251 -6.53 7.40 0.74
CA VAL A 251 -5.57 8.00 -0.20
C VAL A 251 -4.22 7.29 -0.15
N SER A 252 -3.66 7.10 1.05
CA SER A 252 -2.38 6.42 1.25
C SER A 252 -2.43 4.97 0.74
N THR A 253 -3.53 4.26 1.02
CA THR A 253 -3.76 2.91 0.50
C THR A 253 -3.83 2.92 -1.02
N PHE A 254 -4.58 3.82 -1.62
CA PHE A 254 -4.69 3.91 -3.07
C PHE A 254 -3.30 4.14 -3.71
N VAL A 255 -2.57 5.15 -3.24
CA VAL A 255 -1.26 5.52 -3.80
C VAL A 255 -0.21 4.41 -3.64
N ALA A 256 -0.16 3.74 -2.48
CA ALA A 256 0.81 2.67 -2.23
C ALA A 256 0.54 1.38 -3.01
N ASN A 257 -0.72 1.12 -3.40
CA ASN A 257 -1.14 -0.17 -3.92
C ASN A 257 -1.46 -0.15 -5.43
N VAL A 258 -1.93 0.97 -5.98
CA VAL A 258 -2.26 1.12 -7.42
C VAL A 258 -1.12 0.73 -8.36
N PRO A 259 0.15 1.16 -8.16
CA PRO A 259 1.24 0.82 -9.07
C PRO A 259 1.49 -0.70 -9.16
N THR A 260 1.40 -1.39 -8.03
CA THR A 260 1.61 -2.84 -7.93
C THR A 260 0.45 -3.61 -8.57
N ILE A 261 -0.79 -3.20 -8.29
CA ILE A 261 -2.00 -3.80 -8.87
C ILE A 261 -1.99 -3.63 -10.39
N TYR A 262 -1.71 -2.43 -10.88
CA TYR A 262 -1.64 -2.12 -12.30
C TYR A 262 -0.54 -2.93 -13.01
N GLY A 263 0.64 -3.06 -12.38
CA GLY A 263 1.73 -3.89 -12.87
C GLY A 263 1.33 -5.37 -13.00
N CYS A 264 0.71 -5.94 -11.96
CA CYS A 264 0.23 -7.32 -11.98
C CYS A 264 -0.85 -7.53 -13.06
N PHE A 265 -1.78 -6.60 -13.19
CA PHE A 265 -2.86 -6.68 -14.19
C PHE A 265 -2.32 -6.67 -15.62
N GLN A 266 -1.37 -5.79 -15.95
CA GLN A 266 -0.74 -5.76 -17.27
C GLN A 266 -0.01 -7.06 -17.60
N LEU A 267 0.74 -7.61 -16.65
CA LEU A 267 1.46 -8.88 -16.84
C LEU A 267 0.49 -10.03 -17.10
N ASN A 268 -0.62 -10.10 -16.34
CA ASN A 268 -1.63 -11.12 -16.56
C ASN A 268 -2.30 -11.00 -17.94
N ARG A 269 -2.58 -9.77 -18.41
CA ARG A 269 -3.08 -9.55 -19.79
C ARG A 269 -2.08 -10.05 -20.82
N ARG A 270 -0.78 -9.71 -20.68
CA ARG A 270 0.28 -10.19 -21.60
C ARG A 270 0.39 -11.71 -21.61
N ARG A 271 0.35 -12.37 -20.44
CA ARG A 271 0.37 -13.84 -20.32
C ARG A 271 -0.83 -14.48 -21.03
N LYS A 272 -2.04 -13.95 -20.83
CA LYS A 272 -3.24 -14.45 -21.51
C LYS A 272 -3.16 -14.27 -23.03
N SER A 273 -2.67 -13.12 -23.52
CA SER A 273 -2.46 -12.89 -24.95
C SER A 273 -1.43 -13.84 -25.54
N ALA A 274 -0.28 -14.03 -24.87
CA ALA A 274 0.75 -14.97 -25.31
C ALA A 274 0.24 -16.43 -25.31
N GLN A 275 -0.57 -16.81 -24.31
CA GLN A 275 -1.18 -18.14 -24.27
C GLN A 275 -2.23 -18.34 -25.38
N ARG A 276 -3.03 -17.31 -25.69
CA ARG A 276 -3.98 -17.34 -26.82
C ARG A 276 -3.24 -17.48 -28.14
N GLN A 277 -2.15 -16.75 -28.33
CA GLN A 277 -1.32 -16.84 -29.52
C GLN A 277 -0.67 -18.22 -29.65
N ARG A 278 -0.11 -18.78 -28.56
CA ARG A 278 0.42 -20.16 -28.54
C ARG A 278 -0.62 -21.23 -28.87
N ARG A 279 -1.87 -21.04 -28.43
CA ARG A 279 -2.98 -21.96 -28.77
C ARG A 279 -3.37 -21.84 -30.24
N ALA A 280 -3.43 -20.63 -30.78
CA ALA A 280 -3.76 -20.39 -32.19
C ALA A 280 -2.66 -20.86 -33.16
N SER A 281 -1.40 -20.85 -32.73
CA SER A 281 -0.27 -21.33 -33.53
C SER A 281 0.01 -22.84 -33.39
N ARG A 282 -0.82 -23.59 -32.64
CA ARG A 282 -0.68 -25.05 -32.55
C ARG A 282 -1.21 -25.64 -33.87
N PRO A 283 -0.39 -26.36 -34.68
CA PRO A 283 -0.89 -26.94 -35.91
C PRO A 283 -2.04 -27.90 -35.58
N GLU A 284 -3.14 -27.79 -36.31
CA GLU A 284 -4.26 -28.74 -36.30
C GLU A 284 -3.75 -30.10 -36.82
N LEU A 285 -3.07 -30.86 -35.97
CA LEU A 285 -2.58 -32.20 -36.28
C LEU A 285 -3.73 -33.19 -36.55
N TRP A 286 -4.97 -32.82 -36.22
CA TRP A 286 -6.16 -33.65 -36.41
C TRP A 286 -6.71 -33.58 -37.84
N THR A 287 -6.50 -32.48 -38.58
CA THR A 287 -6.97 -32.36 -39.98
C THR A 287 -6.23 -33.25 -40.99
N SER A 288 -5.18 -33.98 -40.57
CA SER A 288 -4.45 -34.92 -41.43
C SER A 288 -4.78 -36.40 -41.17
N LEU A 289 -5.66 -36.71 -40.21
CA LEU A 289 -6.07 -38.09 -39.91
C LEU A 289 -7.42 -38.49 -40.53
N ASP A 290 -8.19 -37.54 -41.06
CA ASP A 290 -9.49 -37.79 -41.72
C ASP A 290 -9.41 -37.58 -43.25
N SER A 291 -8.45 -38.23 -43.92
CA SER A 291 -8.57 -38.50 -45.36
C SER A 291 -8.96 -39.96 -45.56
N PRO A 292 -10.23 -40.26 -45.92
CA PRO A 292 -10.58 -41.59 -46.39
C PRO A 292 -9.84 -41.83 -47.71
N ALA A 293 -9.14 -42.95 -47.77
CA ALA A 293 -8.45 -43.53 -48.91
C ALA A 293 -8.85 -42.96 -50.29
N ALA A 294 -7.97 -42.17 -50.90
CA ALA A 294 -7.95 -41.95 -52.33
C ALA A 294 -6.71 -42.65 -52.90
N SER A 295 -6.96 -43.72 -53.63
CA SER A 295 -6.03 -44.44 -54.48
C SER A 295 -5.35 -43.52 -55.48
N HIS A 296 -4.02 -43.47 -55.48
CA HIS A 296 -3.14 -43.77 -56.63
C HIS A 296 -1.72 -43.24 -56.35
N SER A 297 -0.77 -44.17 -56.40
CA SER A 297 0.62 -44.03 -56.85
C SER A 297 1.14 -42.60 -57.07
N ASP A 298 1.99 -42.13 -56.16
CA ASP A 298 3.35 -41.64 -56.45
C ASP A 298 4.05 -41.25 -55.15
N VAL A 299 5.14 -41.95 -54.83
CA VAL A 299 5.98 -41.71 -53.64
C VAL A 299 7.21 -40.92 -54.07
N PRO A 300 7.40 -39.66 -53.64
CA PRO A 300 8.70 -39.02 -53.75
C PRO A 300 9.66 -39.65 -52.73
N GLN A 301 10.74 -40.25 -53.20
CA GLN A 301 11.79 -40.81 -52.34
C GLN A 301 12.46 -39.71 -51.50
N LEU A 302 12.37 -39.86 -50.18
CA LEU A 302 13.22 -39.14 -49.23
C LEU A 302 14.64 -39.76 -49.22
N PRO A 303 15.72 -38.96 -49.12
CA PRO A 303 17.06 -39.51 -49.01
C PRO A 303 17.27 -40.17 -47.65
N VAL A 304 17.64 -41.45 -47.68
CA VAL A 304 18.04 -42.24 -46.52
C VAL A 304 19.34 -41.69 -45.94
N LEU A 305 19.31 -41.17 -44.72
CA LEU A 305 20.52 -40.91 -43.94
C LEU A 305 21.00 -42.22 -43.29
N PRO A 306 22.31 -42.54 -43.30
CA PRO A 306 22.79 -43.83 -42.85
C PRO A 306 22.78 -43.97 -41.33
N GLU A 307 22.31 -45.13 -40.90
CA GLU A 307 22.26 -45.60 -39.52
C GLU A 307 23.66 -45.98 -39.03
N ARG A 308 24.22 -45.22 -38.07
CA ARG A 308 25.46 -45.60 -37.38
C ARG A 308 25.23 -45.69 -35.87
N ALA A 309 25.14 -46.95 -35.44
CA ALA A 309 25.59 -47.54 -34.18
C ALA A 309 25.29 -46.79 -32.87
N ARG A 310 24.28 -47.32 -32.16
CA ARG A 310 24.05 -47.14 -30.74
C ARG A 310 25.09 -47.98 -29.96
N THR A 311 26.08 -47.34 -29.33
CA THR A 311 26.76 -47.90 -28.16
C THR A 311 26.88 -46.83 -27.07
N SER A 312 26.67 -47.29 -25.86
CA SER A 312 26.57 -46.55 -24.61
C SER A 312 27.85 -45.81 -24.23
N GLU A 313 27.73 -44.52 -23.91
CA GLU A 313 28.53 -43.94 -22.83
C GLU A 313 27.78 -42.76 -22.19
N SER A 314 27.62 -42.87 -20.88
CA SER A 314 26.92 -41.96 -20.00
C SER A 314 27.70 -40.67 -19.74
N ALA A 315 26.94 -39.63 -19.44
CA ALA A 315 27.31 -38.52 -18.55
C ALA A 315 28.43 -37.57 -19.01
N THR A 316 28.04 -36.38 -19.45
CA THR A 316 28.48 -35.06 -18.94
C THR A 316 28.31 -33.97 -20.03
N ARG A 317 27.10 -33.40 -20.17
CA ARG A 317 26.89 -32.06 -20.78
C ARG A 317 25.41 -31.67 -20.72
N SER A 318 24.97 -31.16 -19.58
CA SER A 318 23.67 -30.45 -19.49
C SER A 318 23.67 -29.35 -18.41
N SER A 319 24.79 -28.65 -18.22
CA SER A 319 24.90 -27.55 -17.24
C SER A 319 24.87 -26.16 -17.86
N ASP A 320 25.25 -26.01 -19.14
CA ASP A 320 25.65 -24.68 -19.64
C ASP A 320 24.60 -24.00 -20.54
N ASP A 321 23.66 -24.75 -21.11
CA ASP A 321 22.61 -24.16 -21.98
C ASP A 321 21.37 -23.70 -21.22
N GLU A 322 21.14 -24.15 -19.99
CA GLU A 322 19.99 -23.73 -19.17
C GLU A 322 20.20 -22.33 -18.55
N LYS A 323 21.44 -21.82 -18.52
CA LYS A 323 21.76 -20.48 -18.00
C LYS A 323 21.55 -19.34 -19.02
N ALA A 324 21.40 -19.65 -20.31
CA ALA A 324 21.25 -18.63 -21.36
C ALA A 324 19.84 -18.00 -21.43
N TRP A 325 18.81 -18.70 -20.97
CA TRP A 325 17.41 -18.25 -21.08
C TRP A 325 16.95 -17.29 -19.97
N SER A 326 17.78 -17.04 -18.96
CA SER A 326 17.41 -16.21 -17.79
C SER A 326 17.72 -14.71 -17.91
N ARG A 327 18.33 -14.25 -19.02
CA ARG A 327 18.79 -12.84 -19.17
C ARG A 327 17.85 -11.90 -19.91
N HIS A 328 16.71 -12.35 -20.40
CA HIS A 328 15.82 -11.49 -21.20
C HIS A 328 14.36 -11.65 -20.84
N ILE A 329 13.91 -11.07 -19.72
CA ILE A 329 12.52 -10.61 -19.59
C ILE A 329 12.47 -9.29 -18.80
N PRO A 330 11.92 -8.21 -19.38
CA PRO A 330 11.74 -6.89 -18.75
C PRO A 330 10.57 -6.78 -17.77
#